data_AF-A0A9E3BQ94-F1
#
_entry.id   AF-A0A9E3BQ94-F1
#
_cell.length_a   1.000
_cell.length_b   1.000
_cell.length_c   1.000
_cell.angle_alpha   90.00
_cell.angle_beta   90.00
_cell.angle_gamma   90.00
#
_symmetry.space_group_name_H-M   'P 1'
#
loop_
_entity.id
_entity.type
_entity.pdbx_description
1 polymer ?
#
loop_
_entity_poly.entity_id
_entity_poly.type
_entity_poly.pdbx_seq_one_letter_code
_entity_poly.pdbx_strand_id
1 'polypeptide(L)'
;MSAERTGEIPADDLRVRGARALRGPNLWRLAPVVACEVATGGMAALAPAKVDGFAERLLAALPALRERGLAGGTERGAAWPEVVGAVALELQALAGSPADFVRVAPASEGDGAVLVVGYEEEELGIESVYEAAALVRECLRGAAPDAARVVEELRGVYLRAHPRPTATVLLEAARRRGIPVRRFPDDPVVQLGLGRALRRLSSAMTDLTSTIATDITSDKDRTKRVLERFGVPVPRGGVAATVDEALEIADDLGFPVLVKPLDGNDGRGISGRLDTVEELRAAWPTAAAEHPRVVVEGYAAGRDHRVLVVGGRVVAVAERVPAHLVGDGRRSVRELAEEANRDPRRDPLSTRATLRPLPLDGVTERHLARSGRTLDTVPAAGERVELRATANISTGGTAVDRTDAIHPRNAALCELAAGAVGLDVAGLDVITPDVGVPFDENGAVVIEVNASPGLRMHTHPDEGAPRDVAGAILEMLYPPGSPVTIPVIALTGTNGKTTTTRLIAHLFRRTGLRVGYTTTDGVYYQEQLLMEGDLTGPFAA
;
A
#
# COMPACT_ATOMS: atom_id res chain seq x y z
N MET A 1 -31.47 5.79 -47.69
CA MET A 1 -30.64 6.87 -48.27
C MET A 1 -30.98 8.19 -47.60
N SER A 2 -30.29 8.54 -46.51
CA SER A 2 -30.21 9.92 -45.97
C SER A 2 -29.26 9.97 -44.76
N ALA A 3 -27.99 9.62 -44.96
CA ALA A 3 -26.90 9.88 -44.01
C ALA A 3 -25.58 10.22 -44.72
N GLU A 4 -25.66 10.74 -45.96
CA GLU A 4 -24.51 11.15 -46.77
C GLU A 4 -24.39 12.68 -46.90
N ARG A 5 -25.10 13.47 -46.08
CA ARG A 5 -25.22 14.93 -46.27
C ARG A 5 -24.62 15.85 -45.21
N THR A 6 -23.86 15.30 -44.28
CA THR A 6 -22.92 16.06 -43.43
C THR A 6 -21.76 15.11 -43.17
N GLY A 7 -20.55 15.38 -43.65
CA GLY A 7 -19.37 14.53 -43.43
C GLY A 7 -18.87 14.53 -41.97
N GLU A 8 -19.79 14.64 -41.01
CA GLU A 8 -19.52 14.84 -39.59
C GLU A 8 -19.76 13.50 -38.88
N ILE A 9 -18.70 12.98 -38.27
CA ILE A 9 -18.74 11.71 -37.54
C ILE A 9 -19.58 11.91 -36.27
N PRO A 10 -20.62 11.09 -36.00
CA PRO A 10 -21.48 11.25 -34.83
C PRO A 10 -20.79 10.73 -33.56
N ALA A 11 -19.64 11.32 -33.20
CA ALA A 11 -18.80 10.88 -32.09
C ALA A 11 -19.56 10.84 -30.75
N ASP A 12 -20.52 11.74 -30.55
CA ASP A 12 -21.33 11.82 -29.33
C ASP A 12 -22.30 10.64 -29.16
N ASP A 13 -22.52 9.81 -30.18
CA ASP A 13 -23.32 8.60 -30.06
C ASP A 13 -22.58 7.48 -29.31
N LEU A 14 -21.24 7.53 -29.26
CA LEU A 14 -20.42 6.59 -28.50
C LEU A 14 -20.44 6.94 -27.01
N ARG A 15 -21.33 6.28 -26.24
CA ARG A 15 -21.55 6.57 -24.82
C ARG A 15 -21.47 5.32 -23.96
N VAL A 16 -20.81 5.44 -22.82
CA VAL A 16 -20.85 4.44 -21.75
C VAL A 16 -22.05 4.76 -20.86
N ARG A 17 -22.95 3.79 -20.68
CA ARG A 17 -24.13 3.85 -19.83
C ARG A 17 -23.96 2.88 -18.67
N GLY A 18 -24.04 3.43 -17.45
CA GLY A 18 -24.04 2.65 -16.21
C GLY A 18 -22.90 1.64 -16.10
N ALA A 19 -21.69 2.10 -15.74
CA ALA A 19 -20.61 1.18 -15.39
C ALA A 19 -20.83 0.62 -13.98
N ARG A 20 -20.75 -0.70 -13.85
CA ARG A 20 -20.93 -1.41 -12.58
C ARG A 20 -19.80 -2.39 -12.35
N ALA A 21 -19.22 -2.35 -11.16
CA ALA A 21 -18.25 -3.32 -10.70
C ALA A 21 -18.92 -4.63 -10.21
N LEU A 22 -18.40 -5.76 -10.67
CA LEU A 22 -18.71 -7.10 -10.18
C LEU A 22 -17.50 -7.60 -9.40
N ARG A 23 -17.59 -7.61 -8.06
CA ARG A 23 -16.45 -7.73 -7.13
C ARG A 23 -15.89 -9.15 -6.92
N GLY A 24 -16.44 -10.14 -7.60
CA GLY A 24 -16.08 -11.54 -7.42
C GLY A 24 -16.48 -12.40 -8.61
N PRO A 25 -16.46 -13.74 -8.45
CA PRO A 25 -16.88 -14.66 -9.51
C PRO A 25 -18.26 -14.30 -10.06
N ASN A 26 -18.36 -14.18 -11.37
CA ASN A 26 -19.55 -13.71 -12.08
C ASN A 26 -19.73 -14.45 -13.42
N LEU A 27 -20.79 -14.12 -14.15
CA LEU A 27 -21.15 -14.75 -15.42
C LEU A 27 -20.04 -14.63 -16.49
N TRP A 28 -19.23 -13.57 -16.45
CA TRP A 28 -18.24 -13.27 -17.47
C TRP A 28 -16.87 -13.84 -17.15
N ARG A 29 -16.48 -13.78 -15.87
CA ARG A 29 -15.17 -14.18 -15.37
C ARG A 29 -15.28 -14.67 -13.92
N LEU A 30 -14.47 -15.65 -13.55
CA LEU A 30 -14.27 -16.05 -12.14
C LEU A 30 -13.35 -15.07 -11.38
N ALA A 31 -13.43 -13.78 -11.71
CA ALA A 31 -12.63 -12.70 -11.12
C ALA A 31 -13.36 -11.36 -11.33
N PRO A 32 -12.96 -10.29 -10.63
CA PRO A 32 -13.64 -9.01 -10.72
C PRO A 32 -13.62 -8.40 -12.13
N VAL A 33 -14.75 -7.83 -12.54
CA VAL A 33 -14.93 -7.13 -13.83
C VAL A 33 -15.85 -5.91 -13.69
N VAL A 34 -15.58 -4.85 -14.44
CA VAL A 34 -16.52 -3.76 -14.71
C VAL A 34 -17.38 -4.18 -15.90
N ALA A 35 -18.69 -4.11 -15.76
CA ALA A 35 -19.63 -4.30 -16.85
C ALA A 35 -20.38 -2.99 -17.11
N CYS A 36 -20.44 -2.55 -18.36
CA CYS A 36 -21.16 -1.36 -18.79
C CYS A 36 -21.82 -1.57 -20.15
N GLU A 37 -22.89 -0.83 -20.44
CA GLU A 37 -23.44 -0.77 -21.79
C GLU A 37 -22.73 0.33 -22.58
N VAL A 38 -22.23 0.00 -23.76
CA VAL A 38 -21.66 0.96 -24.72
C VAL A 38 -22.69 1.14 -25.82
N ALA A 39 -23.36 2.30 -25.80
CA ALA A 39 -24.22 2.73 -26.89
C ALA A 39 -23.35 3.21 -28.05
N THR A 40 -23.70 2.78 -29.27
CA THR A 40 -22.98 3.18 -30.49
C THR A 40 -23.81 4.05 -31.43
N GLY A 41 -25.15 3.98 -31.40
CA GLY A 41 -25.99 4.82 -32.26
C GLY A 41 -25.56 4.82 -33.73
N GLY A 42 -25.42 6.00 -34.32
CA GLY A 42 -24.94 6.19 -35.69
C GLY A 42 -23.52 5.67 -35.94
N MET A 43 -22.70 5.50 -34.90
CA MET A 43 -21.36 4.91 -35.03
C MET A 43 -21.40 3.44 -35.42
N ALA A 44 -22.49 2.71 -35.16
CA ALA A 44 -22.58 1.27 -35.49
C ALA A 44 -22.41 0.99 -37.00
N ALA A 45 -22.78 1.95 -37.85
CA ALA A 45 -22.62 1.84 -39.31
C ALA A 45 -21.19 2.13 -39.80
N LEU A 46 -20.32 2.67 -38.94
CA LEU A 46 -18.96 3.05 -39.26
C LEU A 46 -17.98 2.02 -38.66
N ALA A 47 -17.09 1.50 -39.49
CA ALA A 47 -15.98 0.69 -39.00
C ALA A 47 -14.84 1.61 -38.53
N PRO A 48 -14.22 1.38 -37.36
CA PRO A 48 -13.06 2.15 -36.89
C PRO A 48 -11.94 2.26 -37.93
N ALA A 49 -11.74 1.17 -38.69
CA ALA A 49 -10.84 1.06 -39.84
C ALA A 49 -11.01 2.14 -40.91
N LYS A 50 -12.24 2.62 -41.10
CA LYS A 50 -12.65 3.47 -42.21
C LYS A 50 -12.72 4.95 -41.81
N VAL A 51 -12.33 5.29 -40.58
CA VAL A 51 -12.34 6.67 -40.09
C VAL A 51 -10.96 7.28 -40.29
N ASP A 52 -10.86 8.26 -41.17
CA ASP A 52 -9.59 8.87 -41.58
C ASP A 52 -8.79 9.45 -40.40
N GLY A 53 -7.54 9.01 -40.28
CA GLY A 53 -6.58 9.45 -39.27
C GLY A 53 -6.89 9.00 -37.83
N PHE A 54 -7.97 8.24 -37.60
CA PHE A 54 -8.39 7.84 -36.25
C PHE A 54 -7.32 6.95 -35.58
N ALA A 55 -6.86 5.92 -36.30
CA ALA A 55 -5.88 4.98 -35.80
C ALA A 55 -4.54 5.67 -35.49
N GLU A 56 -4.09 6.58 -36.37
CA GLU A 56 -2.86 7.33 -36.21
C GLU A 56 -2.90 8.23 -34.97
N ARG A 57 -4.02 8.95 -34.75
CA ARG A 57 -4.20 9.78 -33.55
C ARG A 57 -4.21 8.95 -32.27
N LEU A 58 -4.93 7.83 -32.28
CA LEU A 58 -5.01 6.94 -31.11
C LEU A 58 -3.65 6.29 -30.79
N LEU A 59 -2.94 5.78 -31.79
CA LEU A 59 -1.64 5.13 -31.63
C LEU A 59 -0.50 6.10 -31.35
N ALA A 60 -0.65 7.38 -31.74
CA ALA A 60 0.28 8.43 -31.32
C ALA A 60 0.18 8.70 -29.81
N ALA A 61 -1.04 8.66 -29.27
CA ALA A 61 -1.30 8.89 -27.85
C ALA A 61 -1.06 7.64 -26.98
N LEU A 62 -1.36 6.45 -27.51
CA LEU A 62 -1.24 5.16 -26.81
C LEU A 62 -0.50 4.13 -27.68
N PRO A 63 0.85 4.19 -27.77
CA PRO A 63 1.63 3.37 -28.71
C PRO A 63 1.52 1.86 -28.48
N ALA A 64 1.36 1.42 -27.23
CA ALA A 64 1.30 0.00 -26.86
C ALA A 64 0.02 -0.71 -27.35
N LEU A 65 -1.00 0.04 -27.79
CA LEU A 65 -2.18 -0.54 -28.45
C LEU A 65 -1.82 -1.25 -29.78
N ARG A 66 -0.65 -0.96 -30.37
CA ARG A 66 -0.14 -1.70 -31.53
C ARG A 66 0.08 -3.18 -31.20
N GLU A 67 0.71 -3.45 -30.06
CA GLU A 67 1.10 -4.80 -29.62
C GLU A 67 -0.11 -5.61 -29.15
N ARG A 68 -1.14 -4.95 -28.60
CA ARG A 68 -2.42 -5.57 -28.22
C ARG A 68 -3.30 -5.97 -29.41
N GLY A 69 -2.78 -5.89 -30.64
CA GLY A 69 -3.47 -6.33 -31.85
C GLY A 69 -4.61 -5.42 -32.30
N LEU A 70 -4.71 -4.18 -31.77
CA LEU A 70 -5.74 -3.22 -32.18
C LEU A 70 -5.33 -2.32 -33.33
N ALA A 71 -4.04 -2.20 -33.64
CA ALA A 71 -3.63 -1.89 -35.01
C ALA A 71 -4.24 -2.93 -35.99
N GLY A 72 -4.27 -4.20 -35.56
CA GLY A 72 -5.00 -5.27 -36.23
C GLY A 72 -6.52 -5.21 -36.06
N GLY A 73 -7.08 -4.45 -35.11
CA GLY A 73 -8.53 -4.29 -34.90
C GLY A 73 -9.13 -3.20 -35.78
N THR A 74 -8.38 -2.11 -35.98
CA THR A 74 -8.63 -1.16 -37.08
C THR A 74 -8.35 -1.78 -38.45
N GLU A 75 -7.65 -2.91 -38.55
CA GLU A 75 -7.43 -3.63 -39.82
C GLU A 75 -8.30 -4.90 -40.00
N ARG A 76 -8.84 -5.51 -38.92
CA ARG A 76 -9.63 -6.76 -38.93
C ARG A 76 -11.14 -6.57 -38.63
N GLY A 77 -11.62 -5.34 -38.51
CA GLY A 77 -13.04 -5.05 -38.34
C GLY A 77 -13.56 -5.04 -36.90
N ALA A 78 -12.74 -4.57 -35.95
CA ALA A 78 -13.16 -4.41 -34.55
C ALA A 78 -14.34 -3.43 -34.43
N ALA A 79 -15.25 -3.71 -33.50
CA ALA A 79 -16.36 -2.82 -33.17
C ALA A 79 -15.94 -1.73 -32.17
N TRP A 80 -16.65 -0.59 -32.15
CA TRP A 80 -16.36 0.50 -31.21
C TRP A 80 -16.24 0.08 -29.73
N PRO A 81 -17.08 -0.81 -29.19
CA PRO A 81 -16.93 -1.28 -27.81
C PRO A 81 -15.62 -2.04 -27.55
N GLU A 82 -15.08 -2.74 -28.56
CA GLU A 82 -13.79 -3.43 -28.43
C GLU A 82 -12.63 -2.43 -28.38
N VAL A 83 -12.71 -1.36 -29.18
CA VAL A 83 -11.75 -0.25 -29.13
C VAL A 83 -11.78 0.42 -27.76
N VAL A 84 -12.96 0.76 -27.24
CA VAL A 84 -13.11 1.35 -25.90
C VAL A 84 -12.54 0.42 -24.82
N GLY A 85 -12.87 -0.88 -24.88
CA GLY A 85 -12.38 -1.86 -23.92
C GLY A 85 -10.86 -1.98 -23.90
N ALA A 86 -10.22 -1.92 -25.06
CA ALA A 86 -8.77 -2.01 -25.11
C ALA A 86 -8.05 -0.74 -24.68
N VAL A 87 -8.60 0.44 -25.02
CA VAL A 87 -8.10 1.71 -24.49
C VAL A 87 -8.22 1.70 -22.96
N ALA A 88 -9.33 1.21 -22.40
CA ALA A 88 -9.49 1.09 -20.94
C ALA A 88 -8.42 0.18 -20.30
N LEU A 89 -8.12 -0.99 -20.90
CA LEU A 89 -7.06 -1.86 -20.40
C LEU A 89 -5.66 -1.24 -20.49
N GLU A 90 -5.42 -0.40 -21.50
CA GLU A 90 -4.15 0.30 -21.66
C GLU A 90 -4.01 1.44 -20.64
N LEU A 91 -5.06 2.24 -20.44
CA LEU A 91 -5.10 3.26 -19.41
C LEU A 91 -4.87 2.67 -18.02
N GLN A 92 -5.50 1.53 -17.70
CA GLN A 92 -5.29 0.82 -16.44
C GLN A 92 -3.82 0.37 -16.27
N ALA A 93 -3.21 -0.16 -17.32
CA ALA A 93 -1.80 -0.56 -17.30
C ALA A 93 -0.86 0.63 -17.06
N LEU A 94 -1.08 1.75 -17.76
CA LEU A 94 -0.28 2.99 -17.60
C LEU A 94 -0.50 3.65 -16.22
N ALA A 95 -1.70 3.56 -15.66
CA ALA A 95 -2.03 4.04 -14.32
C ALA A 95 -1.41 3.20 -13.20
N GLY A 96 -0.99 1.96 -13.47
CA GLY A 96 -0.26 1.09 -12.53
C GLY A 96 -1.00 -0.17 -12.08
N SER A 97 -2.17 -0.48 -12.66
CA SER A 97 -2.99 -1.66 -12.35
C SER A 97 -3.32 -2.44 -13.64
N PRO A 98 -2.35 -3.18 -14.20
CA PRO A 98 -2.57 -3.86 -15.48
C PRO A 98 -3.66 -4.92 -15.38
N ALA A 99 -4.65 -4.84 -16.26
CA ALA A 99 -5.68 -5.85 -16.46
C ALA A 99 -5.57 -6.50 -17.85
N ASP A 100 -6.01 -7.74 -17.96
CA ASP A 100 -5.80 -8.63 -19.11
C ASP A 100 -7.10 -9.16 -19.73
N PHE A 101 -8.25 -8.76 -19.21
CA PHE A 101 -9.55 -9.30 -19.63
C PHE A 101 -10.43 -8.21 -20.24
N VAL A 102 -10.87 -8.43 -21.46
CA VAL A 102 -11.92 -7.66 -22.12
C VAL A 102 -12.85 -8.60 -22.86
N ARG A 103 -14.14 -8.35 -22.79
CA ARG A 103 -15.16 -9.07 -23.56
C ARG A 103 -16.27 -8.12 -23.97
N VAL A 104 -16.76 -8.30 -25.19
CA VAL A 104 -17.94 -7.59 -25.69
C VAL A 104 -19.04 -8.62 -25.97
N ALA A 105 -20.27 -8.31 -25.58
CA ALA A 105 -21.45 -9.12 -25.86
C ALA A 105 -22.61 -8.24 -26.34
N PRO A 106 -23.56 -8.79 -27.13
CA PRO A 106 -24.76 -8.05 -27.51
C PRO A 106 -25.54 -7.58 -26.27
N ALA A 107 -26.09 -6.35 -26.32
CA ALA A 107 -27.04 -5.91 -25.31
C ALA A 107 -28.35 -6.73 -25.40
N SER A 108 -29.01 -6.93 -24.26
CA SER A 108 -30.31 -7.61 -24.22
C SER A 108 -31.43 -6.78 -24.85
N GLU A 109 -31.29 -5.45 -24.85
CA GLU A 109 -32.21 -4.48 -25.44
C GLU A 109 -31.41 -3.32 -26.04
N GLY A 110 -31.86 -2.76 -27.18
CA GLY A 110 -31.24 -1.60 -27.83
C GLY A 110 -30.13 -1.92 -28.85
N ASP A 111 -29.49 -0.86 -29.36
CA ASP A 111 -28.46 -0.84 -30.41
C ASP A 111 -27.01 -0.76 -29.87
N GLY A 112 -26.82 -1.12 -28.59
CA GLY A 112 -25.53 -1.11 -27.91
C GLY A 112 -24.93 -2.50 -27.68
N ALA A 113 -23.80 -2.53 -26.98
CA ALA A 113 -23.15 -3.76 -26.54
C ALA A 113 -22.77 -3.70 -25.06
N VAL A 114 -22.77 -4.83 -24.37
CA VAL A 114 -22.20 -4.95 -23.04
C VAL A 114 -20.69 -5.11 -23.18
N LEU A 115 -19.94 -4.11 -22.71
CA LEU A 115 -18.50 -4.16 -22.55
C LEU A 115 -18.17 -4.62 -21.12
N VAL A 116 -17.30 -5.60 -21.03
CA VAL A 116 -16.82 -6.17 -19.77
C VAL A 116 -15.30 -6.06 -19.73
N VAL A 117 -14.76 -5.38 -18.72
CA VAL A 117 -13.32 -5.11 -18.55
C VAL A 117 -12.88 -5.62 -17.18
N GLY A 118 -11.80 -6.39 -17.12
CA GLY A 118 -11.19 -6.80 -15.85
C GLY A 118 -10.62 -5.61 -15.09
N TYR A 119 -10.59 -5.69 -13.75
CA TYR A 119 -9.95 -4.68 -12.90
C TYR A 119 -9.33 -5.33 -11.66
N GLU A 120 -8.31 -4.69 -11.10
CA GLU A 120 -7.84 -4.98 -9.73
C GLU A 120 -8.34 -3.92 -8.74
N GLU A 121 -8.32 -2.64 -9.12
CA GLU A 121 -8.87 -1.53 -8.36
C GLU A 121 -10.19 -1.03 -8.95
N GLU A 122 -11.26 -1.02 -8.14
CA GLU A 122 -12.64 -0.82 -8.60
C GLU A 122 -12.88 0.56 -9.22
N GLU A 123 -12.48 1.63 -8.51
CA GLU A 123 -12.66 3.01 -8.95
C GLU A 123 -11.89 3.26 -10.24
N LEU A 124 -10.62 2.80 -10.31
CA LEU A 124 -9.81 2.87 -11.52
C LEU A 124 -10.45 2.11 -12.68
N GLY A 125 -10.98 0.91 -12.44
CA GLY A 125 -11.65 0.11 -13.46
C GLY A 125 -12.85 0.85 -14.06
N ILE A 126 -13.69 1.47 -13.22
CA ILE A 126 -14.87 2.23 -13.64
C ILE A 126 -14.44 3.47 -14.43
N GLU A 127 -13.57 4.30 -13.87
CA GLU A 127 -13.12 5.56 -14.49
C GLU A 127 -12.38 5.30 -15.81
N SER A 128 -11.58 4.23 -15.89
CA SER A 128 -10.84 3.88 -17.11
C SER A 128 -11.74 3.65 -18.32
N VAL A 129 -12.96 3.13 -18.12
CA VAL A 129 -13.91 2.88 -19.22
C VAL A 129 -14.58 4.17 -19.68
N TYR A 130 -14.89 5.09 -18.76
CA TYR A 130 -15.42 6.41 -19.11
C TYR A 130 -14.39 7.25 -19.86
N GLU A 131 -13.15 7.29 -19.35
CA GLU A 131 -12.03 8.00 -19.95
C GLU A 131 -11.62 7.41 -21.30
N ALA A 132 -11.65 6.08 -21.43
CA ALA A 132 -11.42 5.42 -22.71
C ALA A 132 -12.43 5.86 -23.78
N ALA A 133 -13.72 5.90 -23.45
CA ALA A 133 -14.73 6.38 -24.38
C ALA A 133 -14.55 7.87 -24.71
N ALA A 134 -14.12 8.71 -23.76
CA ALA A 134 -13.82 10.12 -23.99
C ALA A 134 -12.64 10.31 -24.97
N LEU A 135 -11.53 9.63 -24.74
CA LEU A 135 -10.35 9.66 -25.63
C LEU A 135 -10.69 9.16 -27.04
N VAL A 136 -11.50 8.11 -27.16
CA VAL A 136 -11.97 7.63 -28.47
C VAL A 136 -12.81 8.71 -29.16
N ARG A 137 -13.72 9.38 -28.45
CA ARG A 137 -14.51 10.49 -29.03
C ARG A 137 -13.64 11.67 -29.48
N GLU A 138 -12.61 12.04 -28.72
CA GLU A 138 -11.66 13.08 -29.14
C GLU A 138 -10.96 12.73 -30.46
N CYS A 139 -10.48 11.49 -30.57
CA CYS A 139 -9.89 10.99 -31.82
C CYS A 139 -10.89 11.05 -32.98
N LEU A 140 -12.17 10.73 -32.75
CA LEU A 140 -13.22 10.78 -33.76
C LEU A 140 -13.54 12.20 -34.23
N ARG A 141 -13.39 13.19 -33.35
CA ARG A 141 -13.54 14.62 -33.71
C ARG A 141 -12.31 15.20 -34.41
N GLY A 142 -11.29 14.38 -34.69
CA GLY A 142 -10.05 14.81 -35.34
C GLY A 142 -9.04 15.48 -34.40
N ALA A 143 -9.30 15.51 -33.09
CA ALA A 143 -8.40 16.08 -32.10
C ALA A 143 -7.28 15.09 -31.72
N ALA A 144 -6.10 15.62 -31.39
CA ALA A 144 -5.05 14.83 -30.75
C ALA A 144 -5.40 14.65 -29.27
N PRO A 145 -5.67 13.43 -28.80
CA PRO A 145 -6.11 13.22 -27.42
C PRO A 145 -4.93 13.40 -26.43
N ASP A 146 -5.20 14.00 -25.27
CA ASP A 146 -4.21 14.15 -24.19
C ASP A 146 -4.25 12.92 -23.26
N ALA A 147 -3.76 11.79 -23.76
CA ALA A 147 -3.70 10.56 -22.98
C ALA A 147 -2.78 10.68 -21.76
N ALA A 148 -1.76 11.55 -21.79
CA ALA A 148 -0.83 11.73 -20.68
C ALA A 148 -1.54 12.35 -19.47
N ARG A 149 -2.35 13.39 -19.67
CA ARG A 149 -3.18 13.98 -18.62
C ARG A 149 -4.15 12.95 -18.02
N VAL A 150 -4.86 12.20 -18.87
CA VAL A 150 -5.81 11.16 -18.43
C VAL A 150 -5.12 10.08 -17.60
N VAL A 151 -3.94 9.62 -18.03
CA VAL A 151 -3.16 8.63 -17.26
C VAL A 151 -2.74 9.17 -15.90
N GLU A 152 -2.35 10.44 -15.80
CA GLU A 152 -1.98 11.04 -14.51
C GLU A 152 -3.18 11.18 -13.57
N GLU A 153 -4.36 11.55 -14.09
CA GLU A 153 -5.60 11.59 -13.31
C GLU A 153 -6.02 10.20 -12.80
N LEU A 154 -5.98 9.20 -13.68
CA LEU A 154 -6.25 7.80 -13.32
C LEU A 154 -5.19 7.24 -12.36
N ARG A 155 -3.93 7.65 -12.47
CA ARG A 155 -2.90 7.33 -11.48
C ARG A 155 -3.24 7.95 -10.12
N GLY A 156 -3.78 9.17 -10.09
CA GLY A 156 -4.31 9.78 -8.87
C GLY A 156 -5.44 8.93 -8.24
N VAL A 157 -6.36 8.41 -9.06
CA VAL A 157 -7.41 7.47 -8.62
C VAL A 157 -6.78 6.20 -8.05
N TYR A 158 -5.83 5.59 -8.78
CA TYR A 158 -5.11 4.41 -8.33
C TYR A 158 -4.41 4.62 -6.99
N LEU A 159 -3.65 5.71 -6.83
CA LEU A 159 -2.87 5.95 -5.60
C LEU A 159 -3.76 6.19 -4.37
N ARG A 160 -4.98 6.72 -4.56
CA ARG A 160 -5.97 6.81 -3.48
C ARG A 160 -6.60 5.45 -3.18
N ALA A 161 -6.98 4.72 -4.23
CA ALA A 161 -7.69 3.47 -4.11
C ALA A 161 -6.79 2.29 -3.71
N HIS A 162 -5.51 2.27 -4.05
CA HIS A 162 -4.60 1.14 -3.84
C HIS A 162 -4.09 1.05 -2.39
N PRO A 163 -3.94 -0.14 -1.79
CA PRO A 163 -3.51 -0.25 -0.41
C PRO A 163 -2.05 0.18 -0.26
N ARG A 164 -1.71 0.72 0.92
CA ARG A 164 -0.31 0.98 1.27
C ARG A 164 0.49 -0.33 1.29
N PRO A 165 1.81 -0.31 1.06
CA PRO A 165 2.62 -1.52 0.88
C PRO A 165 2.46 -2.58 1.99
N THR A 166 2.40 -2.16 3.25
CA THR A 166 2.17 -3.06 4.39
C THR A 166 0.80 -3.75 4.32
N ALA A 167 -0.25 -3.00 4.00
CA ALA A 167 -1.59 -3.55 3.84
C ALA A 167 -1.63 -4.50 2.64
N THR A 168 -1.02 -4.14 1.51
CA THR A 168 -0.96 -4.98 0.29
C THR A 168 -0.40 -6.36 0.60
N VAL A 169 0.74 -6.43 1.31
CA VAL A 169 1.38 -7.68 1.76
C VAL A 169 0.40 -8.57 2.55
N LEU A 170 -0.35 -7.99 3.49
CA LEU A 170 -1.33 -8.71 4.30
C LEU A 170 -2.54 -9.18 3.48
N LEU A 171 -3.09 -8.31 2.63
CA LEU A 171 -4.26 -8.63 1.81
C LEU A 171 -3.98 -9.74 0.81
N GLU A 172 -2.82 -9.73 0.17
CA GLU A 172 -2.41 -10.80 -0.74
C GLU A 172 -2.25 -12.14 0.00
N ALA A 173 -1.62 -12.13 1.18
CA ALA A 173 -1.49 -13.34 2.00
C ALA A 173 -2.86 -13.87 2.45
N ALA A 174 -3.80 -12.97 2.80
CA ALA A 174 -5.16 -13.34 3.18
C ALA A 174 -5.91 -13.99 2.01
N ARG A 175 -5.83 -13.41 0.80
CA ARG A 175 -6.42 -13.98 -0.42
C ARG A 175 -5.85 -15.36 -0.74
N ARG A 176 -4.52 -15.56 -0.63
CA ARG A 176 -3.88 -16.88 -0.83
C ARG A 176 -4.38 -17.94 0.16
N ARG A 177 -4.77 -17.53 1.37
CA ARG A 177 -5.36 -18.42 2.39
C ARG A 177 -6.89 -18.57 2.26
N GLY A 178 -7.51 -18.00 1.23
CA GLY A 178 -8.96 -18.06 1.03
C GLY A 178 -9.75 -17.24 2.06
N ILE A 179 -9.11 -16.29 2.75
CA ILE A 179 -9.76 -15.38 3.69
C ILE A 179 -10.44 -14.27 2.87
N PRO A 180 -11.76 -14.07 3.01
CA PRO A 180 -12.46 -12.97 2.35
C PRO A 180 -11.82 -11.63 2.71
N VAL A 181 -11.58 -10.77 1.72
CA VAL A 181 -11.03 -9.42 1.91
C VAL A 181 -12.04 -8.40 1.40
N ARG A 182 -12.34 -7.39 2.20
CA ARG A 182 -13.11 -6.22 1.79
C ARG A 182 -12.34 -4.95 2.14
N ARG A 183 -12.31 -4.03 1.19
CA ARG A 183 -11.72 -2.69 1.33
C ARG A 183 -12.83 -1.65 1.22
N PHE A 184 -12.59 -0.47 1.77
CA PHE A 184 -13.47 0.68 1.63
C PHE A 184 -12.63 1.80 0.99
N PRO A 185 -13.08 2.41 -0.11
CA PRO A 185 -12.26 3.35 -0.90
C PRO A 185 -11.62 4.49 -0.09
N ASP A 186 -12.31 5.00 0.94
CA ASP A 186 -11.87 6.15 1.74
C ASP A 186 -11.48 5.77 3.19
N ASP A 187 -11.35 4.48 3.50
CA ASP A 187 -11.01 4.01 4.85
C ASP A 187 -9.66 3.27 4.80
N PRO A 188 -8.65 3.67 5.61
CA PRO A 188 -7.43 2.87 5.76
C PRO A 188 -7.69 1.50 6.38
N VAL A 189 -8.85 1.31 7.02
CA VAL A 189 -9.27 0.03 7.59
C VAL A 189 -9.70 -0.92 6.49
N VAL A 190 -9.12 -2.11 6.52
CA VAL A 190 -9.53 -3.24 5.70
C VAL A 190 -10.18 -4.31 6.58
N GLN A 191 -11.12 -5.03 5.98
CA GLN A 191 -11.82 -6.12 6.63
C GLN A 191 -11.31 -7.46 6.08
N LEU A 192 -11.00 -8.37 6.99
CA LEU A 192 -10.77 -9.78 6.70
C LEU A 192 -11.93 -10.62 7.25
N GLY A 193 -12.25 -11.71 6.58
CA GLY A 193 -13.29 -12.64 7.02
C GLY A 193 -14.72 -12.08 6.99
N LEU A 194 -15.69 -12.92 7.35
CA LEU A 194 -17.12 -12.60 7.31
C LEU A 194 -17.86 -12.96 8.61
N GLY A 195 -18.92 -12.22 8.91
CA GLY A 195 -19.79 -12.45 10.05
C GLY A 195 -19.02 -12.44 11.38
N ARG A 196 -19.20 -13.48 12.21
CA ARG A 196 -18.50 -13.58 13.51
C ARG A 196 -16.98 -13.78 13.39
N ALA A 197 -16.50 -14.18 12.21
CA ALA A 197 -15.09 -14.37 11.92
C ALA A 197 -14.42 -13.09 11.40
N LEU A 198 -15.16 -11.99 11.31
CA LEU A 198 -14.65 -10.72 10.80
C LEU A 198 -13.51 -10.19 11.68
N ARG A 199 -12.43 -9.76 11.02
CA ARG A 199 -11.32 -8.99 11.60
C ARG A 199 -11.16 -7.65 10.89
N ARG A 200 -10.67 -6.65 11.60
CA ARG A 200 -10.29 -5.35 11.03
C ARG A 200 -8.81 -5.08 11.24
N LEU A 201 -8.19 -4.46 10.23
CA LEU A 201 -6.79 -4.06 10.26
C LEU A 201 -6.63 -2.68 9.63
N SER A 202 -5.70 -1.89 10.16
CA SER A 202 -5.19 -0.69 9.50
C SER A 202 -3.67 -0.85 9.37
N SER A 203 -3.19 -1.02 8.14
CA SER A 203 -1.80 -1.43 7.90
C SER A 203 -1.49 -2.76 8.65
N ALA A 204 -0.53 -2.78 9.59
CA ALA A 204 -0.20 -3.96 10.40
C ALA A 204 -0.91 -3.97 11.78
N MET A 205 -1.60 -2.89 12.15
CA MET A 205 -2.37 -2.81 13.39
C MET A 205 -3.66 -3.61 13.25
N THR A 206 -4.02 -4.42 14.25
CA THR A 206 -5.19 -5.30 14.21
C THR A 206 -6.27 -4.84 15.19
N ASP A 207 -7.45 -5.45 15.11
CA ASP A 207 -8.52 -5.25 16.11
C ASP A 207 -8.22 -5.82 17.50
N LEU A 208 -7.06 -6.45 17.69
CA LEU A 208 -6.54 -6.88 18.98
C LEU A 208 -5.63 -5.83 19.63
N THR A 209 -5.10 -4.88 18.86
CA THR A 209 -4.22 -3.83 19.37
C THR A 209 -5.01 -2.87 20.27
N SER A 210 -4.65 -2.78 21.55
CA SER A 210 -5.36 -1.90 22.49
C SER A 210 -5.01 -0.43 22.28
N THR A 211 -5.97 0.46 22.51
CA THR A 211 -5.73 1.91 22.48
C THR A 211 -4.73 2.35 23.56
N ILE A 212 -4.68 1.65 24.71
CA ILE A 212 -3.68 1.90 25.75
C ILE A 212 -2.27 1.65 25.21
N ALA A 213 -2.07 0.58 24.45
CA ALA A 213 -0.77 0.26 23.86
C ALA A 213 -0.37 1.29 22.80
N THR A 214 -1.31 1.73 21.95
CA THR A 214 -1.04 2.79 20.97
C THR A 214 -0.67 4.11 21.65
N ASP A 215 -1.37 4.48 22.73
CA ASP A 215 -1.10 5.69 23.53
C ASP A 215 0.27 5.63 24.23
N ILE A 216 0.73 4.43 24.61
CA ILE A 216 2.10 4.24 25.12
C ILE A 216 3.09 4.50 23.99
N THR A 217 2.93 3.84 22.83
CA THR A 217 3.87 3.95 21.71
C THR A 217 3.94 5.31 21.04
N SER A 218 2.89 6.12 21.10
CA SER A 218 2.90 7.49 20.57
C SER A 218 3.75 8.46 21.40
N ASP A 219 4.04 8.11 22.65
CA ASP A 219 4.92 8.89 23.54
C ASP A 219 6.21 8.10 23.80
N LYS A 220 7.31 8.54 23.18
CA LYS A 220 8.61 7.86 23.28
C LYS A 220 9.13 7.80 24.71
N ASP A 221 8.91 8.84 25.51
CA ASP A 221 9.36 8.91 26.90
C ASP A 221 8.52 7.96 27.79
N ARG A 222 7.19 7.91 27.56
CA ARG A 222 6.33 6.91 28.19
C ARG A 222 6.71 5.48 27.81
N THR A 223 6.97 5.23 26.53
CA THR A 223 7.44 3.91 26.04
C THR A 223 8.72 3.49 26.75
N LYS A 224 9.74 4.37 26.77
CA LYS A 224 11.01 4.11 27.45
C LYS A 224 10.82 3.75 28.92
N ARG A 225 10.04 4.54 29.67
CA ARG A 225 9.78 4.25 31.09
C ARG A 225 9.09 2.92 31.32
N VAL A 226 8.20 2.50 30.40
CA VAL A 226 7.61 1.16 30.46
C VAL A 226 8.70 0.12 30.26
N LEU A 227 9.49 0.22 29.18
CA LEU A 227 10.56 -0.72 28.85
C LEU A 227 11.61 -0.85 29.97
N GLU A 228 12.07 0.27 30.55
CA GLU A 228 13.05 0.29 31.64
C GLU A 228 12.57 -0.48 32.87
N ARG A 229 11.28 -0.39 33.23
CA ARG A 229 10.71 -1.12 34.38
C ARG A 229 10.76 -2.63 34.20
N PHE A 230 10.84 -3.11 32.96
CA PHE A 230 10.97 -4.52 32.63
C PHE A 230 12.43 -4.91 32.32
N GLY A 231 13.40 -4.04 32.58
CA GLY A 231 14.82 -4.30 32.38
C GLY A 231 15.25 -4.32 30.92
N VAL A 232 14.45 -3.78 30.00
CA VAL A 232 14.80 -3.63 28.60
C VAL A 232 15.77 -2.43 28.48
N PRO A 233 16.95 -2.59 27.86
CA PRO A 233 17.91 -1.50 27.72
C PRO A 233 17.36 -0.46 26.75
N VAL A 234 17.30 0.80 27.19
CA VAL A 234 16.91 1.95 26.37
C VAL A 234 17.95 3.06 26.52
N PRO A 235 18.00 4.04 25.60
CA PRO A 235 18.90 5.18 25.75
C PRO A 235 18.53 6.00 26.99
N ARG A 236 19.51 6.15 27.90
CA ARG A 236 19.40 7.05 29.06
C ARG A 236 19.19 8.47 28.58
N GLY A 237 18.32 9.22 29.27
CA GLY A 237 18.05 10.60 28.92
C GLY A 237 16.82 11.17 29.58
N GLY A 238 16.40 12.33 29.08
CA GLY A 238 15.27 13.08 29.60
C GLY A 238 14.56 13.90 28.52
N VAL A 239 13.52 14.62 28.93
CA VAL A 239 12.75 15.51 28.06
C VAL A 239 12.96 16.94 28.51
N ALA A 240 13.39 17.80 27.60
CA ALA A 240 13.58 19.22 27.81
C ALA A 240 12.54 20.04 27.03
N ALA A 241 12.10 21.15 27.62
CA ALA A 241 11.30 22.18 26.96
C ALA A 241 12.15 23.39 26.52
N THR A 242 13.36 23.53 27.07
CA THR A 242 14.30 24.61 26.74
C THR A 242 15.68 24.07 26.42
N VAL A 243 16.48 24.85 25.69
CA VAL A 243 17.87 24.46 25.40
C VAL A 243 18.72 24.36 26.67
N ASP A 244 18.40 25.15 27.70
CA ASP A 244 19.13 25.11 28.97
C ASP A 244 18.85 23.81 29.73
N GLU A 245 17.58 23.39 29.83
CA GLU A 245 17.22 22.06 30.36
C GLU A 245 17.89 20.93 29.56
N ALA A 246 18.01 21.10 28.24
CA ALA A 246 18.66 20.11 27.39
C ALA A 246 20.16 19.99 27.66
N LEU A 247 20.81 21.12 27.99
CA LEU A 247 22.21 21.16 28.36
C LEU A 247 22.43 20.56 29.76
N GLU A 248 21.53 20.79 30.71
CA GLU A 248 21.56 20.13 32.02
C GLU A 248 21.49 18.60 31.88
N ILE A 249 20.55 18.11 31.05
CA ILE A 249 20.46 16.67 30.78
C ILE A 249 21.73 16.14 30.10
N ALA A 250 22.30 16.89 29.15
CA ALA A 250 23.52 16.48 28.46
C ALA A 250 24.75 16.46 29.39
N ASP A 251 24.82 17.38 30.36
CA ASP A 251 25.88 17.42 31.38
C ASP A 251 25.80 16.19 32.30
N ASP A 252 24.59 15.81 32.72
CA ASP A 252 24.34 14.62 33.53
C ASP A 252 24.66 13.31 32.80
N LEU A 253 24.37 13.24 31.49
CA LEU A 253 24.62 12.06 30.66
C LEU A 253 26.08 11.92 30.24
N GLY A 254 26.73 13.05 29.97
CA GLY A 254 27.97 13.14 29.22
C GLY A 254 27.75 13.00 27.70
N PHE A 255 28.63 13.65 26.93
CA PHE A 255 28.68 13.51 25.46
C PHE A 255 29.32 12.18 25.03
N PRO A 256 28.91 11.59 23.89
CA PRO A 256 27.99 12.13 22.89
C PRO A 256 26.50 11.93 23.22
N VAL A 257 25.68 12.89 22.79
CA VAL A 257 24.21 12.84 22.91
C VAL A 257 23.55 13.03 21.54
N LEU A 258 22.24 12.86 21.49
CA LEU A 258 21.40 13.27 20.38
C LEU A 258 20.13 13.94 20.90
N VAL A 259 19.50 14.75 20.04
CA VAL A 259 18.20 15.38 20.30
C VAL A 259 17.16 14.92 19.28
N LYS A 260 15.92 14.71 19.73
CA LYS A 260 14.79 14.34 18.85
C LYS A 260 13.45 14.88 19.38
N PRO A 261 12.48 15.21 18.51
CA PRO A 261 11.12 15.57 18.93
C PRO A 261 10.43 14.40 19.66
N LEU A 262 9.61 14.72 20.67
CA LEU A 262 8.93 13.73 21.51
C LEU A 262 8.02 12.77 20.70
N ASP A 263 7.27 13.29 19.73
CA ASP A 263 6.25 12.57 18.95
C ASP A 263 6.55 12.52 17.43
N GLY A 264 7.79 12.81 17.03
CA GLY A 264 8.17 12.85 15.61
C GLY A 264 8.24 11.48 14.92
N ASN A 265 7.73 11.37 13.69
CA ASN A 265 7.86 10.19 12.83
C ASN A 265 8.92 10.41 11.71
N ASP A 266 9.33 9.32 11.06
CA ASP A 266 10.19 9.32 9.86
C ASP A 266 11.57 10.01 9.99
N GLY A 267 12.06 10.19 11.22
CA GLY A 267 13.36 10.80 11.47
C GLY A 267 13.41 12.32 11.32
N ARG A 268 12.26 13.00 11.25
CA ARG A 268 12.20 14.47 11.21
C ARG A 268 12.63 15.07 12.55
N GLY A 269 13.42 16.15 12.48
CA GLY A 269 13.94 16.84 13.66
C GLY A 269 14.98 16.07 14.49
N ILE A 270 15.36 14.85 14.08
CA ILE A 270 16.38 14.04 14.80
C ILE A 270 17.77 14.56 14.44
N SER A 271 18.59 14.86 15.45
CA SER A 271 19.99 15.20 15.25
C SER A 271 20.84 13.96 14.94
N GLY A 272 22.02 14.17 14.37
CA GLY A 272 23.06 13.14 14.38
C GLY A 272 23.68 13.00 15.78
N ARG A 273 24.84 12.35 15.83
CA ARG A 273 25.74 12.40 16.97
C ARG A 273 26.15 13.84 17.24
N LEU A 274 26.00 14.28 18.49
CA LEU A 274 26.46 15.57 18.99
C LEU A 274 27.54 15.28 20.03
N ASP A 275 28.73 15.84 19.83
CA ASP A 275 29.89 15.65 20.70
C ASP A 275 30.13 16.88 21.60
N THR A 276 29.49 18.02 21.33
CA THR A 276 29.70 19.27 22.10
C THR A 276 28.42 20.06 22.42
N VAL A 277 28.54 20.97 23.40
CA VAL A 277 27.51 21.94 23.79
C VAL A 277 27.10 22.82 22.62
N GLU A 278 28.06 23.26 21.81
CA GLU A 278 27.83 24.12 20.66
C GLU A 278 27.02 23.40 19.58
N GLU A 279 27.31 22.13 19.34
CA GLU A 279 26.56 21.29 18.41
C GLU A 279 25.13 21.06 18.88
N LEU A 280 24.92 20.82 20.19
CA LEU A 280 23.58 20.68 20.76
C LEU A 280 22.77 21.96 20.61
N ARG A 281 23.35 23.12 20.94
CA ARG A 281 22.70 24.42 20.74
C ARG A 281 22.33 24.67 19.28
N ALA A 282 23.18 24.26 18.35
CA ALA A 282 22.93 24.40 16.92
C ALA A 282 21.83 23.44 16.41
N ALA A 283 21.73 22.24 16.97
CA ALA A 283 20.73 21.24 16.60
C ALA A 283 19.35 21.54 17.20
N TRP A 284 19.29 22.14 18.40
CA TRP A 284 18.06 22.38 19.15
C TRP A 284 16.92 23.04 18.37
N PRO A 285 17.12 24.15 17.62
CA PRO A 285 16.04 24.81 16.90
C PRO A 285 15.34 23.91 15.89
N THR A 286 16.07 22.96 15.29
CA THR A 286 15.50 22.02 14.31
C THR A 286 14.56 21.03 14.99
N ALA A 287 14.93 20.51 16.16
CA ALA A 287 14.09 19.59 16.92
C ALA A 287 12.88 20.31 17.54
N ALA A 288 13.11 21.50 18.12
CA ALA A 288 12.06 22.30 18.77
C ALA A 288 11.03 22.87 17.79
N ALA A 289 11.39 23.05 16.51
CA ALA A 289 10.46 23.46 15.47
C ALA A 289 9.39 22.38 15.16
N GLU A 290 9.72 21.10 15.40
CA GLU A 290 8.80 19.99 15.16
C GLU A 290 7.90 19.74 16.38
N HIS A 291 8.42 19.90 17.60
CA HIS A 291 7.64 19.70 18.83
C HIS A 291 8.19 20.55 20.00
N PRO A 292 7.33 21.15 20.85
CA PRO A 292 7.76 21.99 21.97
C PRO A 292 8.53 21.24 23.07
N ARG A 293 8.46 19.91 23.09
CA ARG A 293 9.24 19.04 23.98
C ARG A 293 10.19 18.18 23.16
N VAL A 294 11.47 18.19 23.54
CA VAL A 294 12.56 17.50 22.84
C VAL A 294 13.20 16.51 23.80
N VAL A 295 13.41 15.29 23.33
CA VAL A 295 14.13 14.24 24.06
C VAL A 295 15.63 14.45 23.84
N VAL A 296 16.39 14.47 24.93
CA VAL A 296 17.86 14.44 24.93
C VAL A 296 18.28 13.09 25.46
N GLU A 297 19.03 12.32 24.67
CA GLU A 297 19.45 10.97 25.03
C GLU A 297 20.90 10.69 24.66
N GLY A 298 21.53 9.77 25.39
CA GLY A 298 22.87 9.30 25.05
C GLY A 298 22.90 8.69 23.65
N TYR A 299 23.92 9.05 22.87
CA TYR A 299 24.05 8.55 21.50
C TYR A 299 24.47 7.08 21.50
N ALA A 300 23.64 6.22 20.89
CA ALA A 300 23.95 4.81 20.70
C ALA A 300 24.66 4.57 19.37
N ALA A 301 25.85 4.01 19.42
CA ALA A 301 26.59 3.59 18.24
C ALA A 301 26.27 2.13 17.89
N GLY A 302 25.97 1.85 16.63
CA GLY A 302 25.68 0.50 16.19
C GLY A 302 24.91 0.47 14.88
N ARG A 303 24.50 -0.73 14.49
CA ARG A 303 23.64 -0.98 13.33
C ARG A 303 22.18 -0.92 13.74
N ASP A 304 21.36 -0.34 12.88
CA ASP A 304 19.92 -0.22 13.08
C ASP A 304 19.22 -1.53 12.71
N HIS A 305 18.46 -2.10 13.64
CA HIS A 305 17.68 -3.31 13.42
C HIS A 305 16.21 -3.08 13.74
N ARG A 306 15.33 -3.52 12.84
CA ARG A 306 13.90 -3.71 13.10
C ARG A 306 13.66 -5.16 13.51
N VAL A 307 13.23 -5.39 14.75
CA VAL A 307 12.76 -6.69 15.23
C VAL A 307 11.24 -6.70 15.19
N LEU A 308 10.65 -7.65 14.46
CA LEU A 308 9.20 -7.81 14.35
C LEU A 308 8.72 -8.94 15.28
N VAL A 309 7.85 -8.57 16.21
CA VAL A 309 7.15 -9.48 17.11
C VAL A 309 5.69 -9.59 16.68
N VAL A 310 5.20 -10.82 16.55
CA VAL A 310 3.80 -11.14 16.22
C VAL A 310 3.31 -12.22 17.17
N GLY A 311 2.17 -12.00 17.82
CA GLY A 311 1.58 -12.97 18.76
C GLY A 311 2.51 -13.33 19.92
N GLY A 312 3.35 -12.38 20.35
CA GLY A 312 4.34 -12.58 21.41
C GLY A 312 5.59 -13.37 21.00
N ARG A 313 5.84 -13.52 19.69
CA ARG A 313 7.04 -14.21 19.16
C ARG A 313 7.80 -13.33 18.19
N VAL A 314 9.13 -13.30 18.27
CA VAL A 314 9.95 -12.73 17.19
C VAL A 314 9.82 -13.60 15.95
N VAL A 315 9.35 -12.99 14.85
CA VAL A 315 9.12 -13.70 13.57
C VAL A 315 10.07 -13.23 12.47
N ALA A 316 10.66 -12.04 12.60
CA ALA A 316 11.64 -11.53 11.67
C ALA A 316 12.53 -10.46 12.31
N VAL A 317 13.76 -10.34 11.80
CA VAL A 317 14.70 -9.26 12.14
C VAL A 317 15.32 -8.75 10.85
N ALA A 318 15.31 -7.43 10.65
CA ALA A 318 15.95 -6.79 9.51
C ALA A 318 16.94 -5.74 10.00
N GLU A 319 18.20 -5.85 9.59
CA GLU A 319 19.16 -4.75 9.67
C GLU A 319 18.79 -3.71 8.60
N ARG A 320 18.48 -2.49 9.03
CA ARG A 320 18.20 -1.38 8.14
C ARG A 320 19.49 -0.65 7.83
N VAL A 321 19.70 -0.41 6.55
CA VAL A 321 20.92 0.18 6.04
C VAL A 321 20.58 1.53 5.39
N PRO A 322 21.24 2.63 5.79
CA PRO A 322 21.01 3.93 5.16
C PRO A 322 21.21 3.89 3.65
N ALA A 323 20.50 4.79 2.95
CA ALA A 323 20.66 4.94 1.50
C ALA A 323 22.14 5.19 1.19
N HIS A 324 22.73 4.35 0.35
CA HIS A 324 24.16 4.41 0.06
C HIS A 324 24.46 4.00 -1.38
N LEU A 325 25.65 4.35 -1.82
CA LEU A 325 26.23 4.00 -3.11
C LEU A 325 27.62 3.41 -2.90
N VAL A 326 28.08 2.64 -3.88
CA VAL A 326 29.46 2.17 -3.95
C VAL A 326 30.13 2.82 -5.14
N GLY A 327 31.24 3.52 -4.89
CA GLY A 327 32.03 4.18 -5.91
C GLY A 327 32.63 3.18 -6.90
N ASP A 328 32.71 3.60 -8.16
CA ASP A 328 33.41 2.88 -9.22
C ASP A 328 34.70 3.59 -9.67
N GLY A 329 35.07 4.69 -9.00
CA GLY A 329 36.24 5.51 -9.32
C GLY A 329 36.08 6.39 -10.57
N ARG A 330 34.90 6.43 -11.21
CA ARG A 330 34.70 7.11 -12.49
C ARG A 330 33.50 8.05 -12.50
N ARG A 331 32.37 7.62 -11.95
CA ARG A 331 31.12 8.37 -11.92
C ARG A 331 30.99 9.15 -10.62
N SER A 332 30.40 10.34 -10.72
CA SER A 332 30.00 11.15 -9.58
C SER A 332 28.88 10.49 -8.78
N VAL A 333 28.68 10.94 -7.54
CA VAL A 333 27.55 10.51 -6.70
C VAL A 333 26.20 10.68 -7.42
N ARG A 334 26.01 11.80 -8.12
CA ARG A 334 24.81 12.05 -8.94
C ARG A 334 24.62 10.98 -10.01
N GLU A 335 25.64 10.75 -10.83
CA GLU A 335 25.56 9.79 -11.94
C GLU A 335 25.34 8.35 -11.44
N LEU A 336 25.97 7.97 -10.32
CA LEU A 336 25.77 6.66 -9.69
C LEU A 336 24.34 6.49 -9.17
N ALA A 337 23.78 7.53 -8.53
CA ALA A 337 22.40 7.50 -8.06
C ALA A 337 21.39 7.45 -9.20
N GLU A 338 21.61 8.25 -10.26
CA GLU A 338 20.74 8.27 -11.44
C GLU A 338 20.75 6.91 -12.16
N GLU A 339 21.92 6.28 -12.30
CA GLU A 339 22.04 4.91 -12.83
C GLU A 339 21.26 3.92 -11.96
N ALA A 340 21.51 3.91 -10.64
CA ALA A 340 20.85 3.00 -9.72
C ALA A 340 19.33 3.17 -9.73
N ASN A 341 18.84 4.40 -9.92
CA ASN A 341 17.42 4.72 -10.01
C ASN A 341 16.75 4.27 -11.32
N ARG A 342 17.51 3.82 -12.33
CA ARG A 342 16.94 3.17 -13.52
C ARG A 342 16.52 1.72 -13.28
N ASP A 343 16.89 1.14 -12.14
CA ASP A 343 16.38 -0.18 -11.73
C ASP A 343 14.85 -0.14 -11.62
N PRO A 344 14.11 -1.00 -12.35
CA PRO A 344 12.64 -1.06 -12.27
C PRO A 344 12.10 -1.29 -10.86
N ARG A 345 12.90 -1.87 -9.96
CA ARG A 345 12.53 -2.03 -8.54
C ARG A 345 12.52 -0.72 -7.77
N ARG A 346 13.19 0.33 -8.26
CA ARG A 346 13.21 1.68 -7.69
C ARG A 346 12.30 2.65 -8.43
N ASP A 347 11.63 2.22 -9.49
CA ASP A 347 10.74 3.07 -10.26
C ASP A 347 9.62 3.63 -9.36
N PRO A 348 9.58 4.95 -9.10
CA PRO A 348 8.57 5.54 -8.24
C PRO A 348 7.15 5.43 -8.80
N LEU A 349 7.03 5.15 -10.10
CA LEU A 349 5.76 4.95 -10.80
C LEU A 349 5.32 3.48 -10.79
N SER A 350 6.22 2.56 -10.43
CA SER A 350 5.93 1.13 -10.37
C SER A 350 5.30 0.77 -9.03
N THR A 351 4.14 0.14 -9.11
CA THR A 351 3.37 -0.35 -7.96
C THR A 351 3.96 -1.63 -7.38
N ARG A 352 4.87 -2.26 -8.14
CA ARG A 352 5.65 -3.44 -7.77
C ARG A 352 7.06 -3.08 -7.31
N ALA A 353 7.39 -1.79 -7.22
CA ALA A 353 8.68 -1.33 -6.74
C ALA A 353 8.94 -1.80 -5.30
N THR A 354 9.92 -2.68 -5.16
CA THR A 354 10.35 -3.18 -3.83
C THR A 354 11.29 -2.19 -3.14
N LEU A 355 11.93 -1.30 -3.91
CA LEU A 355 12.90 -0.31 -3.44
C LEU A 355 12.36 1.11 -3.67
N ARG A 356 12.99 2.08 -2.99
CA ARG A 356 12.71 3.50 -3.20
C ARG A 356 13.87 4.14 -3.96
N PRO A 357 13.62 5.18 -4.78
CA PRO A 357 14.70 5.91 -5.41
C PRO A 357 15.71 6.41 -4.38
N LEU A 358 16.99 6.36 -4.75
CA LEU A 358 18.04 7.06 -4.02
C LEU A 358 17.82 8.57 -4.13
N PRO A 359 17.89 9.29 -3.01
CA PRO A 359 17.57 10.70 -2.98
C PRO A 359 18.72 11.55 -3.53
N LEU A 360 18.37 12.61 -4.25
CA LEU A 360 19.28 13.64 -4.77
C LEU A 360 18.76 15.04 -4.40
N ASP A 361 18.26 15.18 -3.18
CA ASP A 361 17.66 16.40 -2.64
C ASP A 361 18.61 17.17 -1.71
N GLY A 362 18.21 18.38 -1.29
CA GLY A 362 19.01 19.22 -0.41
C GLY A 362 19.27 18.64 1.00
N VAL A 363 18.57 17.57 1.41
CA VAL A 363 18.92 16.82 2.62
C VAL A 363 20.14 15.93 2.35
N THR A 364 20.23 15.36 1.16
CA THR A 364 21.37 14.53 0.71
C THR A 364 22.61 15.39 0.60
N GLU A 365 22.48 16.56 -0.04
CA GLU A 365 23.57 17.53 -0.19
C GLU A 365 24.14 17.96 1.17
N ARG A 366 23.26 18.32 2.13
CA ARG A 366 23.67 18.68 3.48
C ARG A 366 24.36 17.55 4.22
N HIS A 367 23.93 16.31 4.02
CA HIS A 367 24.58 15.15 4.62
C HIS A 367 25.99 14.91 4.05
N LEU A 368 26.13 14.93 2.72
CA LEU A 368 27.42 14.78 2.03
C LEU A 368 28.42 15.87 2.45
N ALA A 369 27.95 17.12 2.56
CA ALA A 369 28.77 18.28 2.92
C ALA A 369 29.46 18.12 4.29
N ARG A 370 28.86 17.38 5.25
CA ARG A 370 29.48 17.09 6.55
C ARG A 370 30.77 16.28 6.43
N SER A 371 30.91 15.52 5.35
CA SER A 371 32.12 14.76 5.03
C SER A 371 33.00 15.43 3.97
N GLY A 372 32.74 16.71 3.66
CA GLY A 372 33.45 17.45 2.61
C GLY A 372 33.12 16.99 1.18
N ARG A 373 32.02 16.26 0.99
CA ARG A 373 31.58 15.72 -0.31
C ARG A 373 30.41 16.52 -0.90
N THR A 374 30.25 16.41 -2.20
CA THR A 374 29.13 16.98 -2.98
C THR A 374 28.55 15.94 -3.92
N LEU A 375 27.43 16.24 -4.59
CA LEU A 375 26.86 15.36 -5.61
C LEU A 375 27.79 15.13 -6.82
N ASP A 376 28.73 16.04 -7.06
CA ASP A 376 29.72 15.95 -8.14
C ASP A 376 31.02 15.24 -7.73
N THR A 377 31.12 14.84 -6.45
CA THR A 377 32.27 14.05 -5.97
C THR A 377 32.27 12.68 -6.64
N VAL A 378 33.44 12.25 -7.14
CA VAL A 378 33.67 10.90 -7.70
C VAL A 378 34.25 10.04 -6.59
N PRO A 379 33.48 9.09 -6.01
CA PRO A 379 33.99 8.23 -4.94
C PRO A 379 34.96 7.20 -5.50
N ALA A 380 35.97 6.82 -4.72
CA ALA A 380 36.96 5.82 -5.12
C ALA A 380 36.28 4.45 -5.37
N ALA A 381 36.91 3.61 -6.19
CA ALA A 381 36.38 2.27 -6.46
C ALA A 381 36.26 1.45 -5.16
N GLY A 382 35.04 0.97 -4.86
CA GLY A 382 34.73 0.25 -3.63
C GLY A 382 34.44 1.13 -2.41
N GLU A 383 34.57 2.45 -2.52
CA GLU A 383 34.24 3.39 -1.44
C GLU A 383 32.72 3.45 -1.27
N ARG A 384 32.25 3.25 -0.03
CA ARG A 384 30.84 3.38 0.30
C ARG A 384 30.50 4.81 0.71
N VAL A 385 29.53 5.42 0.05
CA VAL A 385 29.05 6.77 0.33
C VAL A 385 27.60 6.73 0.78
N GLU A 386 27.34 7.18 1.99
CA GLU A 386 25.99 7.31 2.54
C GLU A 386 25.35 8.61 2.05
N LEU A 387 24.08 8.52 1.66
CA LEU A 387 23.25 9.64 1.19
C LEU A 387 22.34 10.18 2.30
N ARG A 388 22.17 9.40 3.38
CA ARG A 388 21.31 9.70 4.52
C ARG A 388 21.99 9.27 5.81
N ALA A 389 21.77 10.04 6.87
CA ALA A 389 22.20 9.67 8.22
C ALA A 389 21.29 8.59 8.86
N THR A 390 20.02 8.53 8.45
CA THR A 390 19.04 7.60 9.04
C THR A 390 18.80 6.39 8.13
N ALA A 391 18.67 5.22 8.75
CA ALA A 391 18.40 3.95 8.08
C ALA A 391 16.91 3.79 7.75
N ASN A 392 16.37 4.66 6.89
CA ASN A 392 14.96 4.60 6.49
C ASN A 392 14.82 4.08 5.04
N ILE A 393 14.03 3.02 4.87
CA ILE A 393 13.77 2.40 3.57
C ILE A 393 12.90 3.31 2.69
N SER A 394 12.07 4.17 3.30
CA SER A 394 11.24 5.12 2.54
C SER A 394 12.08 6.16 1.78
N THR A 395 13.31 6.42 2.23
CA THR A 395 14.25 7.39 1.67
C THR A 395 15.42 6.74 0.92
N GLY A 396 15.22 5.52 0.42
CA GLY A 396 16.18 4.82 -0.46
C GLY A 396 17.12 3.85 0.25
N GLY A 397 16.98 3.69 1.58
CA GLY A 397 17.70 2.67 2.35
C GLY A 397 17.34 1.24 1.94
N THR A 398 18.18 0.29 2.34
CA THR A 398 18.05 -1.14 2.06
C THR A 398 17.86 -1.93 3.36
N ALA A 399 17.49 -3.21 3.25
CA ALA A 399 17.29 -4.09 4.39
C ALA A 399 18.03 -5.43 4.20
N VAL A 400 18.68 -5.90 5.25
CA VAL A 400 19.33 -7.21 5.31
C VAL A 400 18.63 -8.09 6.34
N ASP A 401 18.16 -9.27 5.93
CA ASP A 401 17.55 -10.22 6.86
C ASP A 401 18.60 -10.76 7.85
N ARG A 402 18.28 -10.62 9.14
CA ARG A 402 19.08 -11.08 10.28
C ARG A 402 18.29 -11.99 11.22
N THR A 403 17.15 -12.51 10.75
CA THR A 403 16.23 -13.28 11.59
C THR A 403 16.89 -14.50 12.24
N ASP A 404 17.71 -15.25 11.51
CA ASP A 404 18.37 -16.43 12.07
C ASP A 404 19.66 -16.10 12.84
N ALA A 405 20.10 -14.83 12.80
CA ALA A 405 21.31 -14.35 13.47
C ALA A 405 21.02 -13.80 14.88
N ILE A 406 19.77 -13.46 15.21
CA ILE A 406 19.41 -12.92 16.52
C ILE A 406 19.69 -13.92 17.63
N HIS A 407 20.37 -13.47 18.68
CA HIS A 407 20.58 -14.28 19.86
C HIS A 407 19.24 -14.60 20.55
N PRO A 408 18.99 -15.85 21.02
CA PRO A 408 17.71 -16.21 21.65
C PRO A 408 17.32 -15.33 22.85
N ARG A 409 18.32 -14.88 23.63
CA ARG A 409 18.11 -13.95 24.75
C ARG A 409 17.62 -12.57 24.28
N ASN A 410 18.10 -12.10 23.14
CA ASN A 410 17.66 -10.83 22.55
C ASN A 410 16.24 -10.95 22.02
N ALA A 411 15.94 -12.07 21.35
CA ALA A 411 14.58 -12.36 20.89
C ALA A 411 13.58 -12.37 22.07
N ALA A 412 13.89 -13.10 23.14
CA ALA A 412 13.05 -13.14 24.35
C ALA A 412 12.88 -11.75 25.00
N LEU A 413 13.91 -10.90 24.99
CA LEU A 413 13.82 -9.54 25.50
C LEU A 413 12.92 -8.65 24.63
N CYS A 414 12.98 -8.79 23.31
CA CYS A 414 12.07 -8.10 22.39
C CYS A 414 10.63 -8.59 22.53
N GLU A 415 10.41 -9.90 22.75
CA GLU A 415 9.09 -10.46 23.05
C GLU A 415 8.53 -9.89 24.36
N LEU A 416 9.36 -9.81 25.41
CA LEU A 416 9.00 -9.17 26.68
C LEU A 416 8.66 -7.70 26.49
N ALA A 417 9.46 -6.95 25.73
CA ALA A 417 9.23 -5.53 25.45
C ALA A 417 7.89 -5.30 24.74
N ALA A 418 7.57 -6.10 23.71
CA ALA A 418 6.26 -6.03 23.04
C ALA A 418 5.11 -6.36 24.00
N GLY A 419 5.26 -7.40 24.82
CA GLY A 419 4.27 -7.79 25.83
C GLY A 419 4.07 -6.74 26.94
N ALA A 420 5.15 -6.08 27.37
CA ALA A 420 5.12 -5.02 28.39
C ALA A 420 4.34 -3.78 27.92
N VAL A 421 4.43 -3.45 26.63
CA VAL A 421 3.62 -2.38 26.00
C VAL A 421 2.19 -2.86 25.75
N GLY A 422 1.98 -4.16 25.53
CA GLY A 422 0.68 -4.76 25.27
C GLY A 422 0.30 -4.80 23.79
N LEU A 423 1.29 -5.00 22.92
CA LEU A 423 1.11 -5.09 21.46
C LEU A 423 1.05 -6.54 20.98
N ASP A 424 0.08 -6.83 20.12
CA ASP A 424 -0.08 -8.10 19.40
C ASP A 424 0.85 -8.19 18.18
N VAL A 425 1.06 -7.06 17.49
CA VAL A 425 2.07 -6.88 16.44
C VAL A 425 2.92 -5.67 16.78
N ALA A 426 4.23 -5.87 16.94
CA ALA A 426 5.15 -4.82 17.35
C ALA A 426 6.40 -4.82 16.48
N GLY A 427 6.83 -3.63 16.04
CA GLY A 427 8.17 -3.44 15.48
C GLY A 427 9.05 -2.67 16.44
N LEU A 428 10.08 -3.32 16.96
CA LEU A 428 11.07 -2.72 17.86
C LEU A 428 12.26 -2.25 17.03
N ASP A 429 12.65 -0.99 17.20
CA ASP A 429 13.90 -0.48 16.66
C ASP A 429 15.00 -0.61 17.70
N VAL A 430 16.07 -1.30 17.32
CA VAL A 430 17.20 -1.60 18.17
C VAL A 430 18.48 -1.13 17.51
N ILE A 431 19.26 -0.31 18.22
CA ILE A 431 20.63 -0.01 17.82
C ILE A 431 21.54 -1.00 18.54
N THR A 432 22.28 -1.80 17.77
CA THR A 432 23.22 -2.78 18.33
C THR A 432 24.41 -2.99 17.40
N PRO A 433 25.64 -3.14 17.93
CA PRO A 433 26.78 -3.54 17.11
C PRO A 433 26.58 -4.90 16.44
N ASP A 434 25.95 -5.86 17.15
CA ASP A 434 25.68 -7.22 16.64
C ASP A 434 24.48 -7.86 17.34
N VAL A 435 23.44 -8.16 16.57
CA VAL A 435 22.21 -8.78 17.08
C VAL A 435 22.42 -10.23 17.57
N GLY A 436 23.53 -10.87 17.19
CA GLY A 436 23.94 -12.20 17.64
C GLY A 436 24.62 -12.24 19.01
N VAL A 437 24.94 -11.09 19.59
CA VAL A 437 25.52 -10.97 20.94
C VAL A 437 24.45 -10.44 21.90
N PRO A 438 24.32 -10.98 23.13
CA PRO A 438 23.35 -10.49 24.11
C PRO A 438 23.39 -8.96 24.28
N PHE A 439 22.21 -8.32 24.30
CA PHE A 439 22.10 -6.86 24.34
C PHE A 439 22.74 -6.22 25.58
N ASP A 440 22.74 -6.92 26.70
CA ASP A 440 23.38 -6.49 27.95
C ASP A 440 24.92 -6.61 27.91
N GLU A 441 25.48 -7.26 26.90
CA GLU A 441 26.93 -7.47 26.73
C GLU A 441 27.55 -6.57 25.65
N ASN A 442 26.74 -5.98 24.76
CA ASN A 442 27.23 -5.22 23.60
C ASN A 442 26.73 -3.78 23.51
N GLY A 443 26.08 -3.27 24.57
CA GLY A 443 25.61 -1.88 24.64
C GLY A 443 24.41 -1.59 23.72
N ALA A 444 23.65 -2.61 23.35
CA ALA A 444 22.44 -2.42 22.56
C ALA A 444 21.36 -1.66 23.33
N VAL A 445 20.55 -0.91 22.59
CA VAL A 445 19.41 -0.18 23.15
C VAL A 445 18.19 -0.27 22.23
N VAL A 446 17.01 -0.46 22.82
CA VAL A 446 15.73 -0.32 22.15
C VAL A 446 15.36 1.16 22.10
N ILE A 447 15.34 1.74 20.90
CA ILE A 447 15.14 3.18 20.71
C ILE A 447 13.67 3.55 20.49
N GLU A 448 12.86 2.61 19.98
CA GLU A 448 11.45 2.83 19.68
C GLU A 448 10.68 1.50 19.60
N VAL A 449 9.38 1.54 19.90
CA VAL A 449 8.44 0.43 19.70
C VAL A 449 7.24 0.96 18.90
N ASN A 450 6.90 0.29 17.81
CA ASN A 450 5.88 0.73 16.87
C ASN A 450 4.70 -0.25 16.84
N ALA A 451 3.48 0.28 17.00
CA ALA A 451 2.22 -0.49 16.96
C ALA A 451 1.73 -0.84 15.55
N SER A 452 2.24 -0.16 14.51
CA SER A 452 1.95 -0.47 13.11
C SER A 452 3.25 -0.54 12.29
N PRO A 453 4.08 -1.57 12.49
CA PRO A 453 5.35 -1.69 11.80
C PRO A 453 5.19 -1.87 10.28
N GLY A 454 6.18 -1.39 9.52
CA GLY A 454 6.29 -1.74 8.11
C GLY A 454 6.63 -3.23 7.94
N LEU A 455 6.04 -3.91 6.96
CA LEU A 455 6.32 -5.34 6.72
C LEU A 455 7.26 -5.60 5.55
N ARG A 456 7.41 -4.62 4.65
CA ARG A 456 8.11 -4.81 3.36
C ARG A 456 9.55 -5.30 3.55
N MET A 457 10.28 -4.74 4.50
CA MET A 457 11.68 -5.09 4.79
C MET A 457 11.90 -6.55 5.18
N HIS A 458 10.88 -7.20 5.74
CA HIS A 458 10.95 -8.61 6.09
C HIS A 458 10.50 -9.51 4.94
N THR A 459 9.53 -9.07 4.14
CA THR A 459 9.04 -9.84 2.97
C THR A 459 9.94 -9.75 1.74
N HIS A 460 10.68 -8.65 1.58
CA HIS A 460 11.51 -8.36 0.42
C HIS A 460 12.81 -7.69 0.87
N PRO A 461 13.67 -8.39 1.64
CA PRO A 461 14.98 -7.86 1.98
C PRO A 461 15.86 -7.78 0.72
N ASP A 462 16.81 -6.85 0.71
CA ASP A 462 17.82 -6.73 -0.34
C ASP A 462 18.84 -7.86 -0.27
N GLU A 463 19.16 -8.31 0.95
CA GLU A 463 20.05 -9.43 1.23
C GLU A 463 19.44 -10.38 2.27
N GLY A 464 19.65 -11.68 2.11
CA GLY A 464 19.12 -12.71 3.00
C GLY A 464 17.74 -13.23 2.57
N ALA A 465 17.05 -13.95 3.47
CA ALA A 465 15.85 -14.71 3.12
C ALA A 465 14.56 -13.91 3.39
N PRO A 466 13.60 -13.87 2.43
CA PRO A 466 12.24 -13.40 2.68
C PRO A 466 11.56 -14.15 3.84
N ARG A 467 10.81 -13.42 4.68
CA ARG A 467 10.06 -13.97 5.82
C ARG A 467 8.55 -13.83 5.60
N ASP A 468 7.79 -14.90 5.84
CA ASP A 468 6.31 -14.91 5.77
C ASP A 468 5.68 -14.28 7.02
N VAL A 469 5.98 -12.99 7.23
CA VAL A 469 5.46 -12.23 8.39
C VAL A 469 3.96 -11.97 8.29
N ALA A 470 3.44 -11.84 7.06
CA ALA A 470 2.01 -11.74 6.83
C ALA A 470 1.29 -13.03 7.25
N GLY A 471 1.89 -14.18 6.95
CA GLY A 471 1.39 -15.47 7.38
C GLY A 471 1.34 -15.62 8.90
N ALA A 472 2.36 -15.16 9.61
CA ALA A 472 2.37 -15.14 11.07
C ALA A 472 1.24 -14.28 11.65
N ILE A 473 1.01 -13.08 11.09
CA ILE A 473 -0.09 -12.19 11.53
C ILE A 473 -1.45 -12.86 11.27
N LEU A 474 -1.63 -13.46 10.09
CA LEU A 474 -2.89 -14.13 9.75
C LEU A 474 -3.13 -15.39 10.60
N GLU A 475 -2.09 -16.11 11.00
CA GLU A 475 -2.20 -17.26 11.90
C GLU A 475 -2.55 -16.83 13.33
N MET A 476 -2.03 -15.70 13.81
CA MET A 476 -2.44 -15.09 15.07
C MET A 476 -3.93 -14.71 15.05
N LEU A 477 -4.41 -14.10 13.96
CA LEU A 477 -5.81 -13.69 13.81
C LEU A 477 -6.77 -14.85 13.57
N TYR A 478 -6.30 -15.86 12.82
CA TYR A 478 -7.03 -17.07 12.43
C TYR A 478 -6.15 -18.31 12.65
N PRO A 479 -6.08 -18.82 13.89
CA PRO A 479 -5.35 -20.06 14.18
C PRO A 479 -5.83 -21.22 13.29
N PRO A 480 -5.00 -22.24 13.01
CA PRO A 480 -5.38 -23.36 12.15
C PRO A 480 -6.72 -23.98 12.54
N GLY A 481 -7.61 -24.13 11.56
CA GLY A 481 -8.98 -24.64 11.77
C GLY A 481 -10.01 -23.58 12.18
N SER A 482 -9.60 -22.32 12.38
CA SER A 482 -10.55 -21.23 12.67
C SER A 482 -11.44 -20.93 11.46
N PRO A 483 -12.75 -20.68 11.66
CA PRO A 483 -13.61 -20.23 10.59
C PRO A 483 -13.16 -18.84 10.13
N VAL A 484 -13.02 -18.64 8.82
CA VAL A 484 -12.74 -17.34 8.20
C VAL A 484 -14.00 -16.73 7.59
N THR A 485 -15.09 -17.49 7.57
CA THR A 485 -16.38 -17.10 7.05
C THR A 485 -17.51 -17.69 7.90
N ILE A 486 -18.72 -17.26 7.63
CA ILE A 486 -19.95 -17.92 8.07
C ILE A 486 -20.51 -18.78 6.93
N PRO A 487 -21.29 -19.84 7.21
CA PRO A 487 -22.05 -20.52 6.17
C PRO A 487 -22.97 -19.54 5.43
N VAL A 488 -22.85 -19.49 4.11
CA VAL A 488 -23.69 -18.65 3.24
C VAL A 488 -24.53 -19.56 2.36
N ILE A 489 -25.84 -19.30 2.30
CA ILE A 489 -26.79 -20.00 1.43
C ILE A 489 -27.34 -18.99 0.44
N ALA A 490 -26.99 -19.15 -0.84
CA ALA A 490 -27.54 -18.34 -1.91
C ALA A 490 -28.81 -18.99 -2.48
N LEU A 491 -29.91 -18.24 -2.52
CA LEU A 491 -31.19 -18.68 -3.08
C LEU A 491 -31.48 -17.91 -4.36
N THR A 492 -31.58 -18.64 -5.47
CA THR A 492 -31.83 -18.10 -6.81
C THR A 492 -33.16 -18.64 -7.34
N GLY A 493 -33.89 -17.81 -8.10
CA GLY A 493 -35.17 -18.18 -8.71
C GLY A 493 -36.11 -16.99 -8.90
N THR A 494 -37.16 -17.18 -9.71
CA THR A 494 -38.12 -16.10 -10.02
C THR A 494 -39.14 -15.93 -8.90
N ASN A 495 -39.76 -17.04 -8.45
CA ASN A 495 -40.86 -17.04 -7.48
C ASN A 495 -40.50 -17.78 -6.18
N GLY A 496 -41.10 -17.37 -5.06
CA GLY A 496 -41.01 -18.09 -3.78
C GLY A 496 -39.72 -17.87 -2.96
N LYS A 497 -38.75 -17.08 -3.46
CA LYS A 497 -37.47 -16.80 -2.77
C LYS A 497 -37.67 -16.40 -1.31
N THR A 498 -38.47 -15.38 -1.05
CA THR A 498 -38.73 -14.85 0.31
C THR A 498 -39.30 -15.91 1.25
N THR A 499 -40.28 -16.70 0.80
CA THR A 499 -40.86 -17.79 1.58
C THR A 499 -39.83 -18.86 1.91
N THR A 500 -39.05 -19.28 0.90
CA THR A 500 -37.97 -20.26 1.07
C THR A 500 -36.89 -19.76 2.01
N THR A 501 -36.45 -18.50 1.89
CA THR A 501 -35.49 -17.88 2.80
C THR A 501 -35.99 -17.90 4.24
N ARG A 502 -37.24 -17.47 4.47
CA ARG A 502 -37.84 -17.45 5.82
C ARG A 502 -37.96 -18.85 6.43
N LEU A 503 -38.36 -19.84 5.63
CA LEU A 503 -38.42 -21.24 6.05
C LEU A 503 -37.03 -21.76 6.46
N ILE A 504 -36.03 -21.59 5.60
CA ILE A 504 -34.64 -22.01 5.88
C ILE A 504 -34.13 -21.32 7.15
N ALA A 505 -34.34 -20.01 7.26
CA ALA A 505 -33.93 -19.26 8.44
C ALA A 505 -34.62 -19.74 9.72
N HIS A 506 -35.91 -20.08 9.66
CA HIS A 506 -36.65 -20.66 10.78
C HIS A 506 -36.03 -22.01 11.20
N LEU A 507 -35.75 -22.90 10.25
CA LEU A 507 -35.17 -24.22 10.51
C LEU A 507 -33.79 -24.11 11.18
N PHE A 508 -32.89 -23.26 10.67
CA PHE A 508 -31.57 -23.06 11.29
C PHE A 508 -31.65 -22.37 12.66
N ARG A 509 -32.61 -21.47 12.89
CA ARG A 509 -32.83 -20.92 14.23
C ARG A 509 -33.27 -21.98 15.23
N ARG A 510 -34.08 -22.97 14.82
CA ARG A 510 -34.49 -24.10 15.67
C ARG A 510 -33.33 -24.99 16.11
N THR A 511 -32.19 -24.95 15.43
CA THR A 511 -30.97 -25.66 15.84
C THR A 511 -30.08 -24.82 16.76
N GLY A 512 -30.52 -23.64 17.21
CA GLY A 512 -29.75 -22.74 18.08
C GLY A 512 -28.74 -21.84 17.37
N LEU A 513 -28.73 -21.82 16.03
CA LEU A 513 -27.82 -20.96 15.27
C LEU A 513 -28.34 -19.53 15.18
N ARG A 514 -27.39 -18.58 15.14
CA ARG A 514 -27.67 -17.17 14.85
C ARG A 514 -27.70 -16.95 13.34
N VAL A 515 -28.87 -16.69 12.80
CA VAL A 515 -29.16 -16.53 11.37
C VAL A 515 -29.48 -15.07 11.05
N GLY A 516 -28.77 -14.52 10.06
CA GLY A 516 -29.16 -13.34 9.30
C GLY A 516 -29.63 -13.74 7.90
N TYR A 517 -30.59 -13.03 7.33
CA TYR A 517 -31.14 -13.36 6.01
C TYR A 517 -31.75 -12.14 5.32
N THR A 518 -31.79 -12.15 3.99
CA THR A 518 -32.38 -11.08 3.17
C THR A 518 -33.63 -11.56 2.43
N THR A 519 -34.61 -10.67 2.30
CA THR A 519 -35.89 -10.91 1.63
C THR A 519 -36.29 -9.68 0.82
N THR A 520 -37.40 -9.78 0.08
CA THR A 520 -37.98 -8.64 -0.65
C THR A 520 -38.45 -7.51 0.28
N ASP A 521 -38.60 -7.80 1.57
CA ASP A 521 -39.08 -6.83 2.55
C ASP A 521 -37.93 -6.22 3.36
N GLY A 522 -36.74 -6.84 3.37
CA GLY A 522 -35.59 -6.33 4.11
C GLY A 522 -34.54 -7.37 4.52
N VAL A 523 -33.55 -6.88 5.29
CA VAL A 523 -32.50 -7.65 5.97
C VAL A 523 -32.91 -7.90 7.42
N TYR A 524 -32.80 -9.14 7.87
CA TYR A 524 -33.16 -9.54 9.22
C TYR A 524 -31.99 -10.20 9.93
N TYR A 525 -31.92 -10.03 11.26
CA TYR A 525 -31.08 -10.81 12.16
C TYR A 525 -31.91 -11.30 13.34
N GLN A 526 -31.95 -12.63 13.56
CA GLN A 526 -32.73 -13.22 14.67
C GLN A 526 -34.16 -12.67 14.77
N GLU A 527 -34.85 -12.53 13.63
CA GLU A 527 -36.22 -11.99 13.49
C GLU A 527 -36.35 -10.47 13.61
N GLN A 528 -35.28 -9.76 13.98
CA GLN A 528 -35.26 -8.30 13.98
C GLN A 528 -34.97 -7.77 12.58
N LEU A 529 -35.85 -6.91 12.07
CA LEU A 529 -35.62 -6.16 10.84
C LEU A 529 -34.50 -5.14 11.10
N LEU A 530 -33.41 -5.24 10.35
CA LEU A 530 -32.27 -4.31 10.42
C LEU A 530 -32.34 -3.23 9.35
N MET A 531 -32.86 -3.57 8.17
CA MET A 531 -32.97 -2.67 7.03
C MET A 531 -34.19 -3.07 6.19
N GLU A 532 -35.05 -2.11 5.88
CA GLU A 532 -36.24 -2.31 5.03
C GLU A 532 -35.91 -2.11 3.55
N GLY A 533 -36.56 -2.87 2.67
CA GLY A 533 -36.46 -2.73 1.21
C GLY A 533 -36.24 -4.06 0.48
N ASP A 534 -36.37 -4.05 -0.86
CA ASP A 534 -36.07 -5.25 -1.67
C ASP A 534 -34.57 -5.50 -1.74
N LEU A 535 -34.13 -6.37 -0.83
CA LEU A 535 -32.74 -6.73 -0.61
C LEU A 535 -32.46 -8.17 -1.09
N THR A 536 -33.23 -8.65 -2.07
CA THR A 536 -33.00 -9.94 -2.75
C THR A 536 -32.03 -9.83 -3.93
N GLY A 537 -31.68 -8.61 -4.32
CA GLY A 537 -30.79 -8.30 -5.43
C GLY A 537 -29.32 -8.11 -5.04
N PRO A 538 -28.43 -7.94 -6.04
CA PRO A 538 -26.99 -7.78 -5.82
C PRO A 538 -26.60 -6.52 -5.05
N PHE A 539 -27.48 -5.53 -4.94
CA PHE A 539 -27.26 -4.33 -4.11
C PHE A 539 -27.26 -4.61 -2.60
N ALA A 540 -27.79 -5.76 -2.18
CA ALA A 540 -27.92 -6.14 -0.77
C ALA A 540 -26.79 -7.04 -0.24
N ALA A 541 -25.91 -7.51 -1.13
CA ALA A 541 -24.90 -8.54 -0.84
C ALA A 541 -23.60 -7.98 -0.26
#